data_AF-A0A842SNI0-F1
#
_entry.id   AF-A0A842SNI0-F1
#
_cell.length_a   1.000
_cell.length_b   1.000
_cell.length_c   1.000
_cell.angle_alpha   90.00
_cell.angle_beta   90.00
_cell.angle_gamma   90.00
#
_symmetry.space_group_name_H-M   'P 1'
#
loop_
_entity.id
_entity.type
_entity.pdbx_description
1 polymer ?
#
loop_
_entity_poly.entity_id
_entity_poly.type
_entity_poly.pdbx_seq_one_letter_code
_entity_poly.pdbx_strand_id
1 'polypeptide(L)'
;MSKSGKSKKFAITFMIILLVSVAAPKIIYSSTFTVNTDREIYYPGDSVEINGTGPEDTEVKLLLNGTETLLNITLTTDPLGYYEHYLGLYQNTTIGNYTLHATSGADQVKTYIQIREKECNLYHNLEKVVTQTRIKLIQRIEELGDGEDYEELDEKLAEGDELREKAYQLMLNGSCQEAGQMMIRALNHYGEAYKESESWDDDDKGLDDIQELGVKIKRAYKFLNRLNRTSQRLDEKGYEIGSVQDELEGVKTLLSEAEDSLENGEITTAEEKIELAEEKLDEIFESLKEITRERRREQAKEFVKETKERLKQLEKTLKGILDNKTSEEDIEKVSEIFNNTIEQLEDVLGNLDDDDLDSALDNLIETLEKNEDDVDDLDIPNGKLNRIKAIERNQNKIKNLRGRLGEITDDEIKDRVIDLLDEAETILQETHEKVIKEDSEDLIEEVENLIDEAEELIEEY
;
A
#
# COMPACT_ATOMS: atom_id res chain seq x y z
N MET A 1 -38.18 -15.07 1.04
CA MET A 1 -36.96 -15.04 1.87
C MET A 1 -35.78 -14.94 0.92
N SER A 2 -34.87 -13.99 1.16
CA SER A 2 -33.88 -13.56 0.16
C SER A 2 -32.80 -14.60 -0.13
N LYS A 3 -32.52 -14.81 -1.42
CA LYS A 3 -31.27 -15.38 -1.96
C LYS A 3 -30.74 -14.43 -3.04
N SER A 4 -30.42 -13.20 -2.66
CA SER A 4 -29.69 -12.24 -3.50
C SER A 4 -28.68 -11.49 -2.62
N GLY A 5 -27.52 -12.11 -2.42
CA GLY A 5 -26.45 -11.62 -1.55
C GLY A 5 -25.06 -12.11 -1.96
N LYS A 6 -24.90 -12.49 -3.24
CA LYS A 6 -23.63 -12.90 -3.85
C LYS A 6 -23.29 -12.12 -5.13
N SER A 7 -24.23 -11.39 -5.74
CA SER A 7 -23.94 -10.36 -6.75
C SER A 7 -23.43 -9.07 -6.08
N LYS A 8 -24.09 -8.67 -4.97
CA LYS A 8 -23.84 -7.52 -4.05
C LYS A 8 -22.45 -7.41 -3.39
N LYS A 9 -21.41 -7.79 -4.12
CA LYS A 9 -20.00 -7.76 -3.76
C LYS A 9 -19.11 -7.61 -4.99
N PHE A 10 -19.68 -7.51 -6.20
CA PHE A 10 -18.94 -7.57 -7.45
C PHE A 10 -18.77 -6.17 -8.07
N ALA A 11 -19.68 -5.23 -7.78
CA ALA A 11 -19.55 -3.83 -8.19
C ALA A 11 -18.71 -2.94 -7.25
N ILE A 12 -18.64 -3.15 -5.91
CA ILE A 12 -17.59 -2.56 -5.05
C ILE A 12 -16.27 -2.97 -5.66
N THR A 13 -16.11 -4.27 -5.96
CA THR A 13 -14.84 -4.70 -6.53
C THR A 13 -14.68 -4.09 -7.91
N PHE A 14 -15.70 -3.90 -8.75
CA PHE A 14 -15.49 -3.24 -10.05
C PHE A 14 -15.05 -1.78 -9.91
N MET A 15 -15.79 -0.92 -9.20
CA MET A 15 -15.43 0.50 -9.03
C MET A 15 -14.15 0.72 -8.23
N ILE A 16 -13.92 -0.08 -7.19
CA ILE A 16 -12.69 -0.03 -6.38
C ILE A 16 -11.55 -0.82 -7.07
N ILE A 17 -11.78 -1.66 -8.07
CA ILE A 17 -10.74 -2.13 -9.04
C ILE A 17 -10.33 -0.98 -9.93
N LEU A 18 -11.32 -0.36 -10.60
CA LEU A 18 -11.18 0.82 -11.45
C LEU A 18 -10.38 1.96 -10.79
N LEU A 19 -10.52 2.13 -9.47
CA LEU A 19 -9.84 3.18 -8.71
C LEU A 19 -8.66 2.72 -7.82
N VAL A 20 -8.57 1.43 -7.42
CA VAL A 20 -7.63 0.96 -6.35
C VAL A 20 -7.04 -0.46 -6.53
N SER A 21 -7.58 -1.37 -7.36
CA SER A 21 -7.24 -2.81 -7.32
C SER A 21 -7.07 -3.39 -8.75
N VAL A 22 -6.03 -4.14 -9.15
CA VAL A 22 -5.20 -5.18 -8.50
C VAL A 22 -6.00 -6.44 -8.10
N ALA A 23 -6.00 -7.43 -9.00
CA ALA A 23 -6.38 -8.86 -8.83
C ALA A 23 -7.87 -9.34 -8.99
N ALA A 24 -8.08 -10.00 -10.15
CA ALA A 24 -8.92 -11.16 -10.55
C ALA A 24 -10.33 -11.55 -9.95
N PRO A 25 -11.25 -12.15 -10.77
CA PRO A 25 -12.60 -12.62 -10.38
C PRO A 25 -12.90 -14.14 -10.59
N LYS A 26 -14.07 -14.66 -10.13
CA LYS A 26 -14.72 -15.91 -10.64
C LYS A 26 -16.27 -15.91 -10.52
N ILE A 27 -16.98 -16.47 -11.51
CA ILE A 27 -18.46 -16.73 -11.57
C ILE A 27 -18.73 -18.12 -12.23
N ILE A 28 -19.96 -18.64 -12.07
CA ILE A 28 -20.50 -20.00 -12.41
C ILE A 28 -21.70 -19.89 -13.40
N TYR A 29 -22.24 -20.91 -14.09
CA TYR A 29 -22.32 -22.39 -13.90
C TYR A 29 -22.41 -23.17 -15.24
N SER A 30 -22.02 -24.46 -15.23
CA SER A 30 -22.78 -25.58 -15.83
C SER A 30 -22.55 -26.83 -14.94
N SER A 31 -23.28 -27.94 -15.09
CA SER A 31 -22.96 -29.19 -14.35
C SER A 31 -21.79 -29.96 -14.96
N THR A 32 -20.80 -29.24 -15.49
CA THR A 32 -19.45 -29.73 -15.69
C THR A 32 -18.95 -30.40 -14.41
N PHE A 33 -18.20 -31.48 -14.56
CA PHE A 33 -17.31 -31.92 -13.50
C PHE A 33 -16.39 -30.73 -13.18
N THR A 34 -16.34 -30.30 -11.93
CA THR A 34 -15.52 -29.16 -11.48
C THR A 34 -14.70 -29.56 -10.26
N VAL A 35 -13.55 -28.91 -10.09
CA VAL A 35 -12.81 -28.88 -8.84
C VAL A 35 -12.36 -27.45 -8.60
N ASN A 36 -12.63 -26.95 -7.41
CA ASN A 36 -12.22 -25.64 -6.93
C ASN A 36 -11.61 -25.79 -5.55
N THR A 37 -10.93 -24.74 -5.11
CA THR A 37 -10.39 -24.58 -3.77
C THR A 37 -10.88 -23.26 -3.19
N ASP A 38 -10.92 -23.09 -1.86
CA ASP A 38 -11.36 -21.83 -1.24
C ASP A 38 -10.47 -20.64 -1.62
N ARG A 39 -9.18 -20.90 -1.89
CA ARG A 39 -8.16 -19.92 -2.28
C ARG A 39 -7.25 -20.52 -3.36
N GLU A 40 -6.45 -19.66 -4.00
CA GLU A 40 -5.39 -20.08 -4.93
C GLU A 40 -3.99 -20.02 -4.28
N ILE A 41 -3.85 -19.30 -3.16
CA ILE A 41 -2.62 -19.18 -2.36
C ILE A 41 -2.89 -19.68 -0.94
N TYR A 42 -1.99 -20.53 -0.44
CA TYR A 42 -2.00 -21.08 0.91
C TYR A 42 -0.62 -20.95 1.55
N TYR A 43 -0.59 -21.09 2.88
CA TYR A 43 0.63 -21.11 3.66
C TYR A 43 0.77 -22.45 4.41
N PRO A 44 2.00 -22.89 4.76
CA PRO A 44 2.19 -24.03 5.66
C PRO A 44 1.35 -23.89 6.94
N GLY A 45 0.67 -24.96 7.34
CA GLY A 45 -0.29 -24.95 8.45
C GLY A 45 -1.73 -24.55 8.12
N ASP A 46 -2.02 -24.01 6.92
CA ASP A 46 -3.40 -23.70 6.50
C ASP A 46 -4.24 -24.97 6.27
N SER A 47 -5.57 -24.83 6.30
CA SER A 47 -6.48 -25.80 5.68
C SER A 47 -6.82 -25.38 4.26
N VAL A 48 -6.71 -26.32 3.32
CA VAL A 48 -7.24 -26.24 1.95
C VAL A 48 -8.63 -26.86 1.96
N GLU A 49 -9.67 -26.06 1.72
CA GLU A 49 -11.00 -26.58 1.39
C GLU A 49 -11.01 -26.88 -0.12
N ILE A 50 -11.33 -28.12 -0.47
CA ILE A 50 -11.50 -28.61 -1.83
C ILE A 50 -12.98 -28.91 -2.03
N ASN A 51 -13.62 -28.26 -2.99
CA ASN A 51 -15.03 -28.51 -3.31
C ASN A 51 -15.25 -28.61 -4.82
N GLY A 52 -16.37 -29.21 -5.22
CA GLY A 52 -16.69 -29.34 -6.64
C GLY A 52 -18.02 -30.04 -6.90
N THR A 53 -18.35 -30.11 -8.19
CA THR A 53 -19.52 -30.81 -8.73
C THR A 53 -19.10 -31.93 -9.65
N GLY A 54 -19.88 -33.01 -9.72
CA GLY A 54 -19.72 -34.11 -10.66
C GLY A 54 -21.05 -34.87 -10.85
N PRO A 55 -21.03 -36.00 -11.56
CA PRO A 55 -22.21 -36.86 -11.67
C PRO A 55 -22.64 -37.36 -10.28
N GLU A 56 -23.95 -37.48 -10.04
CA GLU A 56 -24.54 -37.97 -8.77
C GLU A 56 -24.03 -39.38 -8.42
N ASP A 57 -23.90 -39.67 -7.11
CA ASP A 57 -23.51 -40.99 -6.55
C ASP A 57 -22.25 -41.64 -7.18
N THR A 58 -21.28 -40.84 -7.61
CA THR A 58 -20.10 -41.27 -8.41
C THR A 58 -18.78 -41.03 -7.67
N GLU A 59 -17.81 -41.94 -7.84
CA GLU A 59 -16.47 -41.80 -7.25
C GLU A 59 -15.66 -40.64 -7.86
N VAL A 60 -15.12 -39.77 -7.01
CA VAL A 60 -14.20 -38.69 -7.38
C VAL A 60 -12.84 -38.94 -6.75
N LYS A 61 -11.79 -39.05 -7.56
CA LYS A 61 -10.40 -39.16 -7.11
C LYS A 61 -9.77 -37.79 -7.07
N LEU A 62 -9.18 -37.42 -5.93
CA LEU A 62 -8.45 -36.18 -5.72
C LEU A 62 -6.97 -36.47 -5.49
N LEU A 63 -6.11 -35.90 -6.33
CA LEU A 63 -4.65 -36.00 -6.26
C LEU A 63 -4.04 -34.59 -6.28
N LEU A 64 -3.52 -34.14 -5.14
CA LEU A 64 -2.77 -32.88 -5.03
C LEU A 64 -1.27 -33.18 -5.07
N ASN A 65 -0.60 -32.76 -6.14
CA ASN A 65 0.80 -33.12 -6.39
C ASN A 65 1.60 -31.93 -6.92
N GLY A 66 2.83 -31.79 -6.44
CA GLY A 66 3.78 -30.74 -6.83
C GLY A 66 5.22 -31.24 -6.66
N THR A 67 6.01 -30.57 -5.82
CA THR A 67 7.32 -31.06 -5.33
C THR A 67 7.18 -32.36 -4.52
N GLU A 68 6.06 -32.52 -3.82
CA GLU A 68 5.64 -33.72 -3.11
C GLU A 68 4.14 -34.01 -3.35
N THR A 69 3.66 -35.20 -2.99
CA THR A 69 2.24 -35.54 -3.04
C THR A 69 1.58 -35.26 -1.69
N LEU A 70 0.71 -34.25 -1.63
CA LEU A 70 0.04 -33.81 -0.40
C LEU A 70 -1.31 -34.50 -0.15
N LEU A 71 -2.00 -34.90 -1.22
CA LEU A 71 -3.30 -35.57 -1.13
C LEU A 71 -3.41 -36.65 -2.20
N ASN A 72 -3.95 -37.82 -1.83
CA ASN A 72 -4.35 -38.88 -2.75
C ASN A 72 -5.51 -39.66 -2.13
N ILE A 73 -6.75 -39.27 -2.43
CA ILE A 73 -7.96 -39.84 -1.84
C ILE A 73 -9.05 -40.12 -2.89
N THR A 74 -10.04 -40.94 -2.51
CA THR A 74 -11.27 -41.14 -3.28
C THR A 74 -12.46 -40.75 -2.40
N LEU A 75 -13.37 -39.96 -2.96
CA LEU A 75 -14.63 -39.51 -2.37
C LEU A 75 -15.80 -40.02 -3.22
N THR A 76 -17.02 -39.82 -2.76
CA THR A 76 -18.24 -40.04 -3.55
C THR A 76 -19.04 -38.74 -3.54
N THR A 77 -19.58 -38.34 -4.68
CA THR A 77 -20.52 -37.21 -4.76
C THR A 77 -21.81 -37.51 -4.01
N ASP A 78 -22.45 -36.47 -3.50
CA ASP A 78 -23.79 -36.57 -2.91
C ASP A 78 -24.89 -36.72 -4.01
N PRO A 79 -26.16 -36.94 -3.62
CA PRO A 79 -27.28 -37.04 -4.56
C PRO A 79 -27.65 -35.73 -5.28
N LEU A 80 -26.89 -34.65 -5.10
CA LEU A 80 -26.97 -33.40 -5.85
C LEU A 80 -25.71 -33.16 -6.70
N GLY A 81 -24.78 -34.13 -6.72
CA GLY A 81 -23.53 -34.09 -7.46
C GLY A 81 -22.37 -33.36 -6.75
N TYR A 82 -22.52 -32.91 -5.51
CA TYR A 82 -21.50 -32.15 -4.80
C TYR A 82 -20.51 -33.04 -4.05
N TYR A 83 -19.27 -32.58 -3.92
CA TYR A 83 -18.28 -33.16 -3.01
C TYR A 83 -17.44 -32.07 -2.34
N GLU A 84 -16.93 -32.36 -1.14
CA GLU A 84 -16.16 -31.45 -0.30
C GLU A 84 -15.11 -32.23 0.50
N HIS A 85 -13.93 -31.65 0.71
CA HIS A 85 -12.87 -32.20 1.54
C HIS A 85 -11.97 -31.10 2.13
N TYR A 86 -11.48 -31.31 3.35
CA TYR A 86 -10.57 -30.41 4.04
C TYR A 86 -9.20 -31.08 4.23
N LEU A 87 -8.16 -30.53 3.61
CA LEU A 87 -6.77 -30.96 3.77
C LEU A 87 -6.04 -29.95 4.66
N GLY A 88 -5.61 -30.40 5.84
CA GLY A 88 -4.67 -29.63 6.67
C GLY A 88 -3.25 -29.76 6.15
N LEU A 89 -2.62 -28.64 5.80
CA LEU A 89 -1.19 -28.57 5.47
C LEU A 89 -0.35 -28.65 6.74
N TYR A 90 0.83 -29.25 6.65
CA TYR A 90 1.78 -29.25 7.76
C TYR A 90 2.57 -27.94 7.79
N GLN A 91 3.08 -27.56 8.97
CA GLN A 91 3.95 -26.38 9.13
C GLN A 91 5.25 -26.47 8.32
N ASN A 92 5.66 -27.69 7.95
CA ASN A 92 6.84 -27.96 7.13
C ASN A 92 6.49 -28.40 5.69
N THR A 93 5.26 -28.14 5.22
CA THR A 93 4.89 -28.42 3.82
C THR A 93 5.77 -27.61 2.86
N THR A 94 6.26 -28.27 1.81
CA THR A 94 7.20 -27.64 0.87
C THR A 94 6.54 -26.49 0.11
N ILE A 95 7.22 -25.34 0.05
CA ILE A 95 6.79 -24.18 -0.76
C ILE A 95 6.85 -24.55 -2.25
N GLY A 96 5.84 -24.13 -3.03
CA GLY A 96 5.83 -24.37 -4.48
C GLY A 96 4.43 -24.38 -5.10
N ASN A 97 4.40 -24.65 -6.40
CA ASN A 97 3.16 -24.80 -7.18
C ASN A 97 2.69 -26.25 -7.14
N TYR A 98 1.41 -26.45 -6.80
CA TYR A 98 0.77 -27.76 -6.74
C TYR A 98 -0.42 -27.81 -7.70
N THR A 99 -0.56 -28.94 -8.38
CA THR A 99 -1.70 -29.22 -9.25
C THR A 99 -2.65 -30.17 -8.54
N LEU A 100 -3.89 -29.74 -8.34
CA LEU A 100 -4.99 -30.58 -7.86
C LEU A 100 -5.69 -31.20 -9.06
N HIS A 101 -5.51 -32.51 -9.25
CA HIS A 101 -6.24 -33.30 -10.23
C HIS A 101 -7.49 -33.90 -9.58
N ALA A 102 -8.67 -33.60 -10.14
CA ALA A 102 -9.89 -34.34 -9.88
C ALA A 102 -10.19 -35.27 -11.06
N THR A 103 -10.68 -36.48 -10.80
CA THR A 103 -11.04 -37.45 -11.85
C THR A 103 -12.28 -38.24 -11.47
N SER A 104 -13.26 -38.29 -12.37
CA SER A 104 -14.52 -39.02 -12.22
C SER A 104 -14.87 -39.72 -13.54
N GLY A 105 -14.85 -41.05 -13.55
CA GLY A 105 -15.08 -41.84 -14.77
C GLY A 105 -14.06 -41.53 -15.88
N ALA A 106 -14.53 -40.87 -16.95
CA ALA A 106 -13.71 -40.41 -18.07
C ALA A 106 -13.34 -38.91 -17.98
N ASP A 107 -13.97 -38.15 -17.08
CA ASP A 107 -13.78 -36.72 -16.94
C ASP A 107 -12.61 -36.42 -15.99
N GLN A 108 -11.77 -35.47 -16.37
CA GLN A 108 -10.66 -34.97 -15.57
C GLN A 108 -10.65 -33.44 -15.61
N VAL A 109 -10.57 -32.82 -14.43
CA VAL A 109 -10.35 -31.38 -14.29
C VAL A 109 -9.16 -31.15 -13.37
N LYS A 110 -8.47 -30.02 -13.58
CA LYS A 110 -7.37 -29.59 -12.73
C LYS A 110 -7.64 -28.18 -12.22
N THR A 111 -7.23 -27.92 -10.99
CA THR A 111 -7.00 -26.55 -10.49
C THR A 111 -5.58 -26.46 -9.93
N TYR A 112 -5.09 -25.25 -9.76
CA TYR A 112 -3.75 -24.97 -9.26
C TYR A 112 -3.84 -24.26 -7.92
N ILE A 113 -2.94 -24.60 -7.01
CA ILE A 113 -2.71 -23.84 -5.79
C ILE A 113 -1.22 -23.58 -5.64
N GLN A 114 -0.87 -22.46 -5.03
CA GLN A 114 0.50 -22.14 -4.66
C GLN A 114 0.64 -22.13 -3.14
N ILE A 115 1.56 -22.93 -2.62
CA ILE A 115 1.98 -22.84 -1.22
C ILE A 115 3.14 -21.85 -1.20
N ARG A 116 2.93 -20.69 -0.59
CA ARG A 116 3.95 -19.63 -0.45
C ARG A 116 4.53 -19.62 0.96
N GLU A 117 5.69 -18.97 1.11
CA GLU A 117 6.12 -18.52 2.42
C GLU A 117 5.11 -17.50 2.96
N LYS A 118 4.84 -17.54 4.26
CA LYS A 118 3.90 -16.59 4.88
C LYS A 118 4.60 -15.27 5.10
N GLU A 119 4.43 -14.35 4.18
CA GLU A 119 4.99 -13.00 4.28
C GLU A 119 4.55 -12.33 5.59
N CYS A 120 5.46 -12.24 6.56
CA CYS A 120 5.23 -11.50 7.79
C CYS A 120 5.38 -9.99 7.56
N ASN A 121 4.67 -9.42 6.58
CA ASN A 121 4.79 -8.03 6.15
C ASN A 121 4.59 -7.04 7.32
N LEU A 122 3.68 -7.34 8.25
CA LEU A 122 3.52 -6.54 9.47
C LEU A 122 4.78 -6.55 10.35
N TYR A 123 5.45 -7.69 10.51
CA TYR A 123 6.70 -7.79 11.26
C TYR A 123 7.80 -6.95 10.59
N HIS A 124 8.04 -7.11 9.28
CA HIS A 124 9.11 -6.38 8.59
C HIS A 124 8.87 -4.87 8.52
N ASN A 125 7.62 -4.45 8.30
CA ASN A 125 7.26 -3.02 8.35
C ASN A 125 7.51 -2.43 9.76
N LEU A 126 7.17 -3.16 10.81
CA LEU A 126 7.44 -2.75 12.19
C LEU A 126 8.93 -2.84 12.55
N GLU A 127 9.68 -3.81 12.04
CA GLU A 127 11.11 -4.02 12.32
C GLU A 127 11.95 -2.78 12.02
N LYS A 128 11.68 -2.11 10.90
CA LYS A 128 12.32 -0.85 10.53
C LYS A 128 12.02 0.27 11.54
N VAL A 129 10.76 0.41 11.96
CA VAL A 129 10.31 1.44 12.90
C VAL A 129 10.83 1.17 14.31
N VAL A 130 10.64 -0.05 14.83
CA VAL A 130 11.12 -0.53 16.12
C VAL A 130 12.64 -0.33 16.25
N THR A 131 13.40 -0.70 15.21
CA THR A 131 14.86 -0.53 15.21
C THR A 131 15.26 0.95 15.21
N GLN A 132 14.56 1.81 14.47
CA GLN A 132 14.81 3.26 14.50
C GLN A 132 14.49 3.89 15.86
N THR A 133 13.37 3.51 16.50
CA THR A 133 13.01 4.00 17.84
C THR A 133 14.02 3.52 18.89
N ARG A 134 14.42 2.24 18.84
CA ARG A 134 15.48 1.68 19.70
C ARG A 134 16.80 2.44 19.56
N ILE A 135 17.23 2.76 18.33
CA ILE A 135 18.46 3.54 18.09
C ILE A 135 18.35 4.95 18.70
N LYS A 136 17.21 5.63 18.53
CA LYS A 136 16.98 6.94 19.15
C LYS A 136 17.02 6.88 20.68
N LEU A 137 16.41 5.86 21.28
CA LEU A 137 16.44 5.65 22.71
C LEU A 137 17.87 5.42 23.22
N ILE A 138 18.66 4.56 22.57
CA ILE A 138 20.07 4.35 22.92
C ILE A 138 20.88 5.65 22.81
N GLN A 139 20.72 6.40 21.71
CA GLN A 139 21.39 7.71 21.57
C GLN A 139 21.00 8.68 22.68
N ARG A 140 19.73 8.66 23.11
CA ARG A 140 19.23 9.49 24.20
C ARG A 140 19.77 9.07 25.57
N ILE A 141 19.87 7.76 25.82
CA ILE A 141 20.51 7.16 27.01
C ILE A 141 22.01 7.55 27.05
N GLU A 142 22.74 7.40 25.93
CA GLU A 142 24.14 7.82 25.78
C GLU A 142 24.35 9.32 26.02
N GLU A 143 23.35 10.16 25.69
CA GLU A 143 23.39 11.61 25.88
C GLU A 143 23.12 12.07 27.32
N LEU A 144 22.37 11.29 28.10
CA LEU A 144 22.06 11.57 29.51
C LEU A 144 23.24 11.20 30.43
N GLY A 145 23.98 10.14 30.09
CA GLY A 145 25.15 9.68 30.85
C GLY A 145 24.81 8.95 32.15
N ASP A 146 25.81 8.74 33.00
CA ASP A 146 25.67 7.95 34.24
C ASP A 146 24.87 8.72 35.32
N GLY A 147 23.66 8.26 35.66
CA GLY A 147 22.80 8.81 36.72
C GLY A 147 21.84 7.76 37.29
N GLU A 148 21.10 8.04 38.38
CA GLU A 148 20.11 7.07 38.91
C GLU A 148 18.93 6.86 37.94
N ASP A 149 18.51 7.92 37.23
CA ASP A 149 17.44 7.85 36.23
C ASP A 149 17.81 6.97 35.01
N TYR A 150 19.12 6.79 34.75
CA TYR A 150 19.61 5.90 33.68
C TYR A 150 19.15 4.45 33.86
N GLU A 151 19.10 3.94 35.11
CA GLU A 151 18.76 2.54 35.37
C GLU A 151 17.33 2.18 34.90
N GLU A 152 16.38 3.11 34.96
CA GLU A 152 14.99 2.88 34.52
C GLU A 152 14.86 2.86 32.97
N LEU A 153 15.63 3.69 32.24
CA LEU A 153 15.66 3.62 30.78
C LEU A 153 16.32 2.34 30.28
N ASP A 154 17.39 1.89 30.94
CA ASP A 154 18.10 0.68 30.56
C ASP A 154 17.26 -0.58 30.84
N GLU A 155 16.46 -0.60 31.92
CA GLU A 155 15.46 -1.66 32.17
C GLU A 155 14.39 -1.69 31.05
N LYS A 156 13.80 -0.55 30.69
CA LYS A 156 12.79 -0.47 29.61
C LYS A 156 13.36 -0.80 28.23
N LEU A 157 14.63 -0.44 27.97
CA LEU A 157 15.37 -0.84 26.77
C LEU A 157 15.55 -2.37 26.71
N ALA A 158 15.93 -3.00 27.83
CA ALA A 158 16.12 -4.44 27.93
C ALA A 158 14.80 -5.22 27.75
N GLU A 159 13.70 -4.77 28.36
CA GLU A 159 12.36 -5.35 28.15
C GLU A 159 11.92 -5.28 26.68
N GLY A 160 12.15 -4.12 26.04
CA GLY A 160 11.87 -3.93 24.62
C GLY A 160 12.69 -4.85 23.71
N ASP A 161 13.93 -5.16 24.08
CA ASP A 161 14.79 -6.09 23.34
C ASP A 161 14.36 -7.56 23.52
N GLU A 162 13.93 -7.97 24.72
CA GLU A 162 13.35 -9.31 24.93
C GLU A 162 12.08 -9.50 24.08
N LEU A 163 11.21 -8.49 24.05
CA LEU A 163 10.01 -8.49 23.21
C LEU A 163 10.34 -8.58 21.71
N ARG A 164 11.38 -7.86 21.26
CA ARG A 164 11.84 -7.90 19.86
C ARG A 164 12.44 -9.26 19.48
N GLU A 165 13.27 -9.84 20.33
CA GLU A 165 13.81 -11.20 20.10
C GLU A 165 12.68 -12.24 20.06
N LYS A 166 11.71 -12.14 20.98
CA LYS A 166 10.53 -13.01 20.98
C LYS A 166 9.69 -12.85 19.71
N ALA A 167 9.59 -11.64 19.16
CA ALA A 167 8.94 -11.40 17.88
C ALA A 167 9.67 -12.09 16.72
N TYR A 168 11.00 -12.01 16.68
CA TYR A 168 11.83 -12.70 15.69
C TYR A 168 11.64 -14.22 15.75
N GLN A 169 11.66 -14.81 16.95
CA GLN A 169 11.38 -16.24 17.13
C GLN A 169 9.95 -16.63 16.70
N LEU A 170 8.94 -15.79 16.91
CA LEU A 170 7.58 -16.05 16.43
C LEU A 170 7.46 -15.94 14.90
N MET A 171 8.18 -15.00 14.29
CA MET A 171 8.26 -14.84 12.84
C MET A 171 8.88 -16.09 12.18
N LEU A 172 10.01 -16.59 12.71
CA LEU A 172 10.64 -17.83 12.25
C LEU A 172 9.75 -19.08 12.36
N ASN A 173 8.74 -19.06 13.23
CA ASN A 173 7.76 -20.14 13.39
C ASN A 173 6.45 -19.92 12.58
N GLY A 174 6.38 -18.91 11.71
CA GLY A 174 5.18 -18.59 10.91
C GLY A 174 4.04 -17.90 11.68
N SER A 175 4.24 -17.59 12.96
CA SER A 175 3.32 -16.86 13.84
C SER A 175 3.41 -15.34 13.59
N CYS A 176 3.21 -14.91 12.34
CA CYS A 176 3.37 -13.50 11.94
C CYS A 176 2.48 -12.52 12.72
N GLN A 177 1.29 -12.94 13.15
CA GLN A 177 0.37 -12.07 13.90
C GLN A 177 0.88 -11.83 15.32
N GLU A 178 1.28 -12.89 16.02
CA GLU A 178 1.88 -12.79 17.35
C GLU A 178 3.24 -12.08 17.30
N ALA A 179 4.04 -12.31 16.25
CA ALA A 179 5.28 -11.58 15.99
C ALA A 179 5.02 -10.07 15.86
N GLY A 180 4.06 -9.67 15.03
CA GLY A 180 3.64 -8.28 14.90
C GLY A 180 3.17 -7.67 16.22
N GLN A 181 2.41 -8.41 17.04
CA GLN A 181 2.00 -7.95 18.36
C GLN A 181 3.17 -7.75 19.32
N MET A 182 4.19 -8.62 19.31
CA MET A 182 5.39 -8.44 20.13
C MET A 182 6.22 -7.23 19.65
N MET A 183 6.28 -6.98 18.34
CA MET A 183 6.92 -5.77 17.79
C MET A 183 6.20 -4.47 18.20
N ILE A 184 4.87 -4.46 18.22
CA ILE A 184 4.09 -3.31 18.73
C ILE A 184 4.38 -3.07 20.21
N ARG A 185 4.50 -4.12 21.02
CA ARG A 185 4.87 -3.98 22.44
C ARG A 185 6.28 -3.42 22.58
N ALA A 186 7.27 -3.97 21.87
CA ALA A 186 8.63 -3.43 21.87
C ALA A 186 8.65 -1.95 21.48
N LEU A 187 7.88 -1.56 20.45
CA LEU A 187 7.74 -0.15 20.04
C LEU A 187 7.16 0.72 21.15
N ASN A 188 6.17 0.23 21.90
CA ASN A 188 5.59 0.96 23.03
C ASN A 188 6.59 1.12 24.18
N HIS A 189 7.29 0.08 24.62
CA HIS A 189 8.32 0.19 25.66
C HIS A 189 9.40 1.22 25.26
N TYR A 190 9.90 1.16 24.01
CA TYR A 190 10.86 2.15 23.53
C TYR A 190 10.28 3.57 23.43
N GLY A 191 9.01 3.71 23.03
CA GLY A 191 8.33 4.99 22.91
C GLY A 191 7.95 5.63 24.25
N GLU A 192 7.64 4.82 25.26
CA GLU A 192 7.38 5.25 26.63
C GLU A 192 8.67 5.70 27.31
N ALA A 193 9.73 4.88 27.28
CA ALA A 193 11.06 5.26 27.77
C ALA A 193 11.61 6.52 27.09
N TYR A 194 11.42 6.65 25.76
CA TYR A 194 11.85 7.84 25.03
C TYR A 194 11.07 9.10 25.48
N LYS A 195 9.74 9.03 25.66
CA LYS A 195 8.93 10.15 26.17
C LYS A 195 9.26 10.51 27.62
N GLU A 196 9.52 9.53 28.46
CA GLU A 196 9.93 9.73 29.84
C GLU A 196 11.28 10.44 29.92
N SER A 197 12.24 10.04 29.07
CA SER A 197 13.50 10.75 28.91
C SER A 197 13.33 12.18 28.35
N GLU A 198 12.25 12.48 27.62
CA GLU A 198 11.87 13.85 27.20
C GLU A 198 11.13 14.61 28.33
N SER A 199 10.62 13.94 29.36
CA SER A 199 10.01 14.59 30.54
C SER A 199 11.03 15.00 31.61
N TRP A 200 12.15 14.29 31.70
CA TRP A 200 13.29 14.70 32.55
C TRP A 200 13.97 15.96 32.02
N ASP A 201 13.77 16.28 30.74
CA ASP A 201 14.17 17.54 30.12
C ASP A 201 13.35 18.76 30.64
N ASP A 202 12.22 18.55 31.34
CA ASP A 202 11.33 19.60 31.91
C ASP A 202 11.42 19.72 33.47
N ASP A 203 12.03 18.74 34.14
CA ASP A 203 12.19 18.73 35.61
C ASP A 203 13.56 19.27 36.07
N ASP A 204 14.11 20.23 35.31
CA ASP A 204 15.40 20.93 35.51
C ASP A 204 15.44 21.85 36.75
N LYS A 205 14.65 21.54 37.78
CA LYS A 205 14.47 22.27 39.05
C LYS A 205 15.65 22.06 40.00
N GLY A 206 16.87 22.29 39.53
CA GLY A 206 18.09 22.13 40.32
C GLY A 206 19.41 22.47 39.63
N LEU A 207 19.42 22.69 38.31
CA LEU A 207 20.60 23.21 37.60
C LEU A 207 20.83 24.68 37.98
N ASP A 208 22.06 25.17 37.75
CA ASP A 208 22.29 26.61 37.66
C ASP A 208 21.89 27.12 36.27
N ASP A 209 21.56 28.41 36.18
CA ASP A 209 21.04 29.05 34.95
C ASP A 209 21.96 28.80 33.73
N ILE A 210 23.27 28.58 33.95
CA ILE A 210 24.25 28.29 32.89
C ILE A 210 24.03 26.89 32.30
N GLN A 211 23.83 25.89 33.15
CA GLN A 211 23.62 24.51 32.71
C GLN A 211 22.25 24.36 32.00
N GLU A 212 21.19 25.00 32.51
CA GLU A 212 19.87 25.01 31.86
C GLU A 212 19.96 25.61 30.43
N LEU A 213 20.60 26.77 30.27
CA LEU A 213 20.80 27.38 28.95
C LEU A 213 21.64 26.50 28.01
N GLY A 214 22.70 25.87 28.52
CA GLY A 214 23.53 24.96 27.72
C GLY A 214 22.74 23.77 27.16
N VAL A 215 21.78 23.25 27.94
CA VAL A 215 20.86 22.20 27.49
C VAL A 215 19.89 22.74 26.43
N LYS A 216 19.30 23.93 26.62
CA LYS A 216 18.41 24.56 25.62
C LYS A 216 19.12 24.79 24.28
N ILE A 217 20.32 25.37 24.28
CA ILE A 217 21.13 25.58 23.05
C ILE A 217 21.39 24.23 22.33
N LYS A 218 21.74 23.18 23.07
CA LYS A 218 21.94 21.82 22.52
C LYS A 218 20.64 21.24 21.94
N ARG A 219 19.48 21.46 22.56
CA ARG A 219 18.15 21.05 22.03
C ARG A 219 17.82 21.79 20.73
N ALA A 220 18.00 23.11 20.69
CA ALA A 220 17.76 23.91 19.48
C ALA A 220 18.67 23.51 18.31
N TYR A 221 19.97 23.25 18.56
CA TYR A 221 20.87 22.72 17.53
C TYR A 221 20.40 21.37 16.96
N LYS A 222 19.81 20.48 17.78
CA LYS A 222 19.19 19.23 17.27
C LYS A 222 17.95 19.51 16.44
N PHE A 223 17.13 20.51 16.79
CA PHE A 223 15.95 20.86 16.00
C PHE A 223 16.35 21.47 14.65
N LEU A 224 17.28 22.43 14.65
CA LEU A 224 17.93 22.97 13.44
C LEU A 224 18.41 21.86 12.49
N ASN A 225 19.15 20.88 13.02
CA ASN A 225 19.67 19.76 12.23
C ASN A 225 18.56 18.85 11.66
N ARG A 226 17.40 18.74 12.33
CA ARG A 226 16.22 18.04 11.78
C ARG A 226 15.60 18.83 10.64
N LEU A 227 15.37 20.13 10.82
CA LEU A 227 14.79 20.99 9.79
C LEU A 227 15.69 21.09 8.55
N ASN A 228 17.00 21.20 8.71
CA ASN A 228 17.96 21.21 7.60
C ASN A 228 17.92 19.92 6.77
N ARG A 229 17.85 18.73 7.41
CA ARG A 229 17.68 17.45 6.69
C ARG A 229 16.33 17.35 5.97
N THR A 230 15.27 17.92 6.53
CA THR A 230 13.96 17.99 5.87
C THR A 230 14.03 18.91 4.65
N SER A 231 14.63 20.08 4.81
CA SER A 231 14.89 21.05 3.74
C SER A 231 15.66 20.41 2.58
N GLN A 232 16.81 19.78 2.84
CA GLN A 232 17.61 19.06 1.82
C GLN A 232 16.79 18.01 1.03
N ARG A 233 15.92 17.24 1.70
CA ARG A 233 15.05 16.25 1.04
C ARG A 233 13.93 16.86 0.19
N LEU A 234 13.62 18.13 0.38
CA LEU A 234 12.73 18.90 -0.48
C LEU A 234 13.52 19.50 -1.66
N ASP A 235 14.75 19.97 -1.44
CA ASP A 235 15.70 20.36 -2.51
C ASP A 235 15.91 19.23 -3.53
N GLU A 236 16.22 18.03 -3.03
CA GLU A 236 16.42 16.81 -3.82
C GLU A 236 15.20 16.42 -4.66
N LYS A 237 14.01 16.91 -4.30
CA LYS A 237 12.74 16.71 -5.02
C LYS A 237 12.33 17.93 -5.86
N GLY A 238 13.18 18.94 -5.98
CA GLY A 238 12.98 20.13 -6.80
C GLY A 238 12.05 21.18 -6.19
N TYR A 239 11.92 21.25 -4.86
CA TYR A 239 11.13 22.28 -4.18
C TYR A 239 11.96 23.56 -4.00
N GLU A 240 11.35 24.74 -4.16
CA GLU A 240 12.01 26.02 -3.91
C GLU A 240 12.15 26.29 -2.40
N ILE A 241 13.35 26.08 -1.86
CA ILE A 241 13.64 26.16 -0.41
C ILE A 241 14.69 27.21 -0.04
N GLY A 242 15.11 28.07 -0.98
CA GLY A 242 16.26 28.97 -0.79
C GLY A 242 16.13 29.91 0.41
N SER A 243 14.93 30.49 0.63
CA SER A 243 14.65 31.33 1.80
C SER A 243 14.80 30.56 3.12
N VAL A 244 14.30 29.32 3.17
CA VAL A 244 14.41 28.45 4.34
C VAL A 244 15.89 28.09 4.61
N GLN A 245 16.70 27.86 3.58
CA GLN A 245 18.14 27.62 3.77
C GLN A 245 18.87 28.84 4.37
N ASP A 246 18.57 30.05 3.88
CA ASP A 246 19.13 31.29 4.42
C ASP A 246 18.70 31.51 5.89
N GLU A 247 17.44 31.24 6.23
CA GLU A 247 16.93 31.35 7.60
C GLU A 247 17.54 30.33 8.56
N LEU A 248 17.74 29.08 8.11
CA LEU A 248 18.42 28.03 8.89
C LEU A 248 19.88 28.41 9.22
N GLU A 249 20.62 29.04 8.30
CA GLU A 249 21.97 29.54 8.57
C GLU A 249 21.95 30.78 9.50
N GLY A 250 20.89 31.59 9.43
CA GLY A 250 20.62 32.66 10.40
C GLY A 250 20.41 32.13 11.83
N VAL A 251 19.57 31.11 12.01
CA VAL A 251 19.39 30.41 13.30
C VAL A 251 20.70 29.79 13.79
N LYS A 252 21.45 29.13 12.91
CA LYS A 252 22.77 28.55 13.23
C LYS A 252 23.75 29.59 13.78
N THR A 253 23.68 30.82 13.26
CA THR A 253 24.47 31.96 13.75
C THR A 253 24.00 32.40 15.13
N LEU A 254 22.69 32.56 15.36
CA LEU A 254 22.13 32.92 16.68
C LEU A 254 22.49 31.90 17.76
N LEU A 255 22.43 30.60 17.45
CA LEU A 255 22.82 29.54 18.40
C LEU A 255 24.32 29.58 18.73
N SER A 256 25.17 29.93 17.76
CA SER A 256 26.61 30.09 17.99
C SER A 256 26.91 31.32 18.86
N GLU A 257 26.19 32.42 18.63
CA GLU A 257 26.28 33.62 19.47
C GLU A 257 25.75 33.38 20.89
N ALA A 258 24.73 32.52 21.05
CA ALA A 258 24.23 32.08 22.36
C ALA A 258 25.27 31.24 23.11
N GLU A 259 25.92 30.29 22.43
CA GLU A 259 26.99 29.44 22.98
C GLU A 259 28.20 30.29 23.40
N ASP A 260 28.69 31.18 22.53
CA ASP A 260 29.76 32.14 22.84
C ASP A 260 29.40 33.03 24.05
N SER A 261 28.16 33.53 24.12
CA SER A 261 27.70 34.38 25.24
C SER A 261 27.67 33.60 26.56
N LEU A 262 27.23 32.34 26.51
CA LEU A 262 27.18 31.45 27.66
C LEU A 262 28.58 31.10 28.18
N GLU A 263 29.53 30.79 27.30
CA GLU A 263 30.94 30.54 27.67
C GLU A 263 31.60 31.76 28.35
N ASN A 264 31.22 32.97 27.94
CA ASN A 264 31.69 34.21 28.56
C ASN A 264 30.96 34.59 29.87
N GLY A 265 29.93 33.84 30.26
CA GLY A 265 29.10 34.10 31.44
C GLY A 265 28.06 35.21 31.26
N GLU A 266 27.74 35.58 30.02
CA GLU A 266 26.77 36.61 29.66
C GLU A 266 25.35 35.99 29.55
N ILE A 267 24.87 35.40 30.65
CA ILE A 267 23.66 34.54 30.70
C ILE A 267 22.45 35.19 30.02
N THR A 268 22.10 36.43 30.37
CA THR A 268 20.94 37.13 29.77
C THR A 268 21.09 37.33 28.26
N THR A 269 22.31 37.57 27.75
CA THR A 269 22.55 37.68 26.31
C THR A 269 22.39 36.32 25.62
N ALA A 270 22.87 35.25 26.25
CA ALA A 270 22.65 33.89 25.76
C ALA A 270 21.15 33.52 25.74
N GLU A 271 20.39 33.96 26.76
CA GLU A 271 18.94 33.75 26.90
C GLU A 271 18.16 34.46 25.77
N GLU A 272 18.41 35.76 25.56
CA GLU A 272 17.83 36.53 24.45
C GLU A 272 18.14 35.90 23.08
N LYS A 273 19.33 35.28 22.92
CA LYS A 273 19.76 34.66 21.66
C LYS A 273 19.11 33.30 21.41
N ILE A 274 18.91 32.48 22.45
CA ILE A 274 18.22 31.19 22.30
C ILE A 274 16.71 31.38 22.07
N GLU A 275 16.05 32.33 22.75
CA GLU A 275 14.64 32.66 22.48
C GLU A 275 14.41 33.07 21.02
N LEU A 276 15.26 33.97 20.49
CA LEU A 276 15.22 34.38 19.09
C LEU A 276 15.54 33.25 18.10
N ALA A 277 16.34 32.26 18.50
CA ALA A 277 16.63 31.09 17.67
C ALA A 277 15.45 30.11 17.65
N GLU A 278 14.76 29.92 18.79
CA GLU A 278 13.57 29.06 18.91
C GLU A 278 12.37 29.64 18.14
N GLU A 279 12.07 30.95 18.29
CA GLU A 279 11.03 31.63 17.51
C GLU A 279 11.22 31.39 15.99
N LYS A 280 12.45 31.53 15.51
CA LYS A 280 12.80 31.30 14.11
C LYS A 280 12.75 29.84 13.67
N LEU A 281 13.02 28.89 14.57
CA LEU A 281 12.89 27.46 14.24
C LEU A 281 11.41 27.08 14.01
N ASP A 282 10.49 27.69 14.75
CA ASP A 282 9.05 27.51 14.56
C ASP A 282 8.55 28.21 13.27
N GLU A 283 9.03 29.42 12.96
CA GLU A 283 8.77 30.10 11.67
C GLU A 283 9.18 29.22 10.46
N ILE A 284 10.40 28.65 10.53
CA ILE A 284 10.94 27.76 9.50
C ILE A 284 10.13 26.45 9.41
N PHE A 285 9.70 25.90 10.55
CA PHE A 285 8.92 24.67 10.57
C PHE A 285 7.55 24.85 9.88
N GLU A 286 6.82 25.92 10.17
CA GLU A 286 5.54 26.19 9.49
C GLU A 286 5.75 26.55 8.01
N SER A 287 6.85 27.21 7.64
CA SER A 287 7.20 27.49 6.23
C SER A 287 7.49 26.19 5.44
N LEU A 288 8.26 25.25 6.00
CA LEU A 288 8.48 23.92 5.42
C LEU A 288 7.16 23.13 5.26
N LYS A 289 6.26 23.26 6.23
CA LYS A 289 4.93 22.64 6.21
C LYS A 289 4.03 23.27 5.13
N GLU A 290 4.07 24.58 4.94
CA GLU A 290 3.37 25.28 3.86
C GLU A 290 3.87 24.83 2.48
N ILE A 291 5.19 24.82 2.26
CA ILE A 291 5.83 24.32 1.03
C ILE A 291 5.39 22.88 0.71
N THR A 292 5.30 21.99 1.71
CA THR A 292 4.83 20.61 1.48
C THR A 292 3.32 20.51 1.27
N ARG A 293 2.51 21.39 1.88
CA ARG A 293 1.05 21.48 1.66
C ARG A 293 0.74 21.94 0.24
N GLU A 294 1.37 23.01 -0.25
CA GLU A 294 1.14 23.54 -1.60
C GLU A 294 1.42 22.47 -2.65
N ARG A 295 2.57 21.78 -2.58
CA ARG A 295 2.88 20.71 -3.53
C ARG A 295 1.94 19.50 -3.43
N ARG A 296 1.47 19.14 -2.23
CA ARG A 296 0.42 18.10 -2.08
C ARG A 296 -0.89 18.53 -2.76
N ARG A 297 -1.26 19.81 -2.67
CA ARG A 297 -2.43 20.36 -3.38
C ARG A 297 -2.24 20.31 -4.89
N GLU A 298 -1.05 20.63 -5.40
CA GLU A 298 -0.74 20.47 -6.84
C GLU A 298 -0.84 19.01 -7.29
N GLN A 299 -0.22 18.09 -6.55
CA GLN A 299 -0.26 16.65 -6.86
C GLN A 299 -1.70 16.10 -6.81
N ALA A 300 -2.51 16.53 -5.84
CA ALA A 300 -3.92 16.16 -5.77
C ALA A 300 -4.75 16.78 -6.91
N LYS A 301 -4.48 18.04 -7.30
CA LYS A 301 -5.08 18.69 -8.49
C LYS A 301 -4.74 17.94 -9.78
N GLU A 302 -3.50 17.51 -9.95
CA GLU A 302 -3.05 16.69 -11.08
C GLU A 302 -3.69 15.29 -11.07
N PHE A 303 -3.64 14.58 -9.94
CA PHE A 303 -4.26 13.27 -9.76
C PHE A 303 -5.76 13.28 -10.04
N VAL A 304 -6.51 14.26 -9.51
CA VAL A 304 -7.94 14.39 -9.77
C VAL A 304 -8.20 14.70 -11.24
N LYS A 305 -7.39 15.58 -11.87
CA LYS A 305 -7.52 15.88 -13.30
C LYS A 305 -7.35 14.60 -14.15
N GLU A 306 -6.28 13.84 -13.91
CA GLU A 306 -6.06 12.54 -14.57
C GLU A 306 -7.23 11.57 -14.32
N THR A 307 -7.70 11.48 -13.07
CA THR A 307 -8.81 10.59 -12.67
C THR A 307 -10.10 10.96 -13.39
N LYS A 308 -10.43 12.25 -13.52
CA LYS A 308 -11.59 12.71 -14.31
C LYS A 308 -11.47 12.40 -15.80
N GLU A 309 -10.26 12.52 -16.36
CA GLU A 309 -10.02 12.18 -17.77
C GLU A 309 -10.20 10.67 -17.99
N ARG A 310 -9.71 9.82 -17.08
CA ARG A 310 -9.97 8.37 -17.05
C ARG A 310 -11.45 8.05 -16.92
N LEU A 311 -12.15 8.62 -15.93
CA LEU A 311 -13.60 8.41 -15.71
C LEU A 311 -14.43 8.75 -16.96
N LYS A 312 -14.10 9.84 -17.68
CA LYS A 312 -14.76 10.21 -18.95
C LYS A 312 -14.47 9.24 -20.09
N GLN A 313 -13.27 8.67 -20.15
CA GLN A 313 -12.94 7.61 -21.12
C GLN A 313 -13.74 6.33 -20.81
N LEU A 314 -13.82 5.94 -19.55
CA LEU A 314 -14.57 4.77 -19.07
C LEU A 314 -16.07 4.89 -19.31
N GLU A 315 -16.65 6.06 -18.99
CA GLU A 315 -18.05 6.40 -19.30
C GLU A 315 -18.34 6.20 -20.80
N LYS A 316 -17.49 6.74 -21.69
CA LYS A 316 -17.61 6.59 -23.14
C LYS A 316 -17.54 5.12 -23.58
N THR A 317 -16.70 4.31 -22.93
CA THR A 317 -16.51 2.88 -23.23
C THR A 317 -17.73 2.06 -22.84
N LEU A 318 -18.23 2.27 -21.62
CA LEU A 318 -19.42 1.61 -21.11
C LEU A 318 -20.65 1.97 -21.93
N LYS A 319 -20.83 3.25 -22.30
CA LYS A 319 -21.89 3.69 -23.23
C LYS A 319 -21.81 2.94 -24.56
N GLY A 320 -20.65 2.88 -25.20
CA GLY A 320 -20.48 2.14 -26.46
C GLY A 320 -20.77 0.64 -26.34
N ILE A 321 -20.54 0.03 -25.17
CA ILE A 321 -20.91 -1.36 -24.89
C ILE A 321 -22.44 -1.51 -24.72
N LEU A 322 -23.07 -0.60 -24.00
CA LEU A 322 -24.51 -0.61 -23.67
C LEU A 322 -25.40 -0.29 -24.89
N ASP A 323 -25.01 0.68 -25.72
CA ASP A 323 -25.70 1.13 -26.94
C ASP A 323 -26.09 -0.02 -27.89
N ASN A 324 -25.38 -1.15 -27.82
CA ASN A 324 -25.59 -2.28 -28.72
C ASN A 324 -26.67 -3.27 -28.27
N LYS A 325 -27.06 -3.30 -26.98
CA LYS A 325 -28.00 -4.33 -26.43
C LYS A 325 -28.87 -3.92 -25.24
N THR A 326 -28.63 -2.77 -24.59
CA THR A 326 -29.16 -2.47 -23.26
C THR A 326 -30.22 -1.35 -23.29
N SER A 327 -30.90 -1.05 -22.18
CA SER A 327 -31.94 -0.03 -22.15
C SER A 327 -31.36 1.40 -22.06
N GLU A 328 -32.11 2.40 -22.53
CA GLU A 328 -31.74 3.81 -22.38
C GLU A 328 -31.59 4.21 -20.89
N GLU A 329 -32.35 3.56 -19.99
CA GLU A 329 -32.32 3.79 -18.54
C GLU A 329 -30.96 3.41 -17.93
N ASP A 330 -30.34 2.33 -18.40
CA ASP A 330 -29.05 1.86 -17.89
C ASP A 330 -27.89 2.76 -18.36
N ILE A 331 -28.02 3.35 -19.56
CA ILE A 331 -27.10 4.35 -20.10
C ILE A 331 -27.20 5.67 -19.31
N GLU A 332 -28.41 6.07 -18.92
CA GLU A 332 -28.64 7.26 -18.09
C GLU A 332 -28.06 7.07 -16.68
N LYS A 333 -28.32 5.94 -16.01
CA LYS A 333 -27.73 5.60 -14.70
C LYS A 333 -26.21 5.62 -14.71
N VAL A 334 -25.57 4.98 -15.70
CA VAL A 334 -24.11 5.03 -15.84
C VAL A 334 -23.60 6.47 -15.97
N SER A 335 -24.31 7.32 -16.74
CA SER A 335 -23.97 8.74 -16.86
C SER A 335 -24.06 9.47 -15.51
N GLU A 336 -25.14 9.24 -14.76
CA GLU A 336 -25.37 9.85 -13.44
C GLU A 336 -24.25 9.47 -12.46
N ILE A 337 -23.92 8.18 -12.37
CA ILE A 337 -22.86 7.62 -11.50
C ILE A 337 -21.48 8.26 -11.81
N PHE A 338 -21.09 8.34 -13.08
CA PHE A 338 -19.81 8.97 -13.46
C PHE A 338 -19.80 10.47 -13.18
N ASN A 339 -20.89 11.19 -13.44
CA ASN A 339 -20.96 12.63 -13.15
C ASN A 339 -20.93 12.91 -11.64
N ASN A 340 -21.67 12.14 -10.82
CA ASN A 340 -21.63 12.24 -9.36
C ASN A 340 -20.20 12.02 -8.82
N THR A 341 -19.48 11.03 -9.36
CA THR A 341 -18.07 10.77 -8.99
C THR A 341 -17.17 11.94 -9.37
N ILE A 342 -17.35 12.52 -10.56
CA ILE A 342 -16.58 13.68 -11.05
C ILE A 342 -16.85 14.94 -10.21
N GLU A 343 -18.10 15.17 -9.79
CA GLU A 343 -18.50 16.29 -8.93
C GLU A 343 -17.90 16.17 -7.53
N GLN A 344 -17.88 14.96 -6.95
CA GLN A 344 -17.24 14.73 -5.64
C GLN A 344 -15.72 14.87 -5.71
N LEU A 345 -15.09 14.45 -6.81
CA LEU A 345 -13.70 14.79 -7.09
C LEU A 345 -13.47 16.30 -7.28
N GLU A 346 -14.48 17.09 -7.68
CA GLU A 346 -14.41 18.56 -7.68
C GLU A 346 -14.52 19.15 -6.28
N ASP A 347 -15.37 18.60 -5.43
CA ASP A 347 -15.48 19.00 -4.02
C ASP A 347 -14.18 18.73 -3.26
N VAL A 348 -13.53 17.57 -3.47
CA VAL A 348 -12.19 17.26 -2.94
C VAL A 348 -11.17 18.33 -3.35
N LEU A 349 -11.21 18.83 -4.59
CA LEU A 349 -10.31 19.90 -5.02
C LEU A 349 -10.67 21.27 -4.45
N GLY A 350 -11.93 21.54 -4.14
CA GLY A 350 -12.36 22.73 -3.42
C GLY A 350 -11.89 22.73 -1.97
N ASN A 351 -12.02 21.59 -1.29
CA ASN A 351 -11.73 21.44 0.13
C ASN A 351 -10.22 21.25 0.44
N LEU A 352 -9.39 20.99 -0.57
CA LEU A 352 -7.92 20.92 -0.45
C LEU A 352 -7.28 22.19 0.16
N ASP A 353 -7.94 23.34 0.03
CA ASP A 353 -7.42 24.62 0.52
C ASP A 353 -7.66 24.84 2.02
N ASP A 354 -8.60 24.10 2.63
CA ASP A 354 -8.76 23.98 4.07
C ASP A 354 -7.93 22.80 4.62
N ASP A 355 -7.70 22.73 5.94
CA ASP A 355 -6.91 21.66 6.58
C ASP A 355 -7.65 20.31 6.68
N ASP A 356 -8.66 20.09 5.81
CA ASP A 356 -9.71 19.07 5.91
C ASP A 356 -9.61 18.00 4.79
N LEU A 357 -8.41 17.79 4.23
CA LEU A 357 -8.16 16.79 3.18
C LEU A 357 -8.60 15.37 3.59
N ASP A 358 -8.41 14.99 4.86
CA ASP A 358 -8.82 13.68 5.36
C ASP A 358 -10.36 13.53 5.29
N SER A 359 -11.11 14.56 5.71
CA SER A 359 -12.59 14.60 5.58
C SER A 359 -13.06 14.58 4.12
N ALA A 360 -12.33 15.24 3.23
CA ALA A 360 -12.62 15.21 1.79
C ALA A 360 -12.40 13.81 1.18
N LEU A 361 -11.37 13.09 1.63
CA LEU A 361 -11.11 11.70 1.22
C LEU A 361 -12.19 10.75 1.76
N ASP A 362 -12.66 10.92 2.99
CA ASP A 362 -13.76 10.13 3.57
C ASP A 362 -15.06 10.31 2.77
N ASN A 363 -15.41 11.55 2.38
CA ASN A 363 -16.59 11.82 1.53
C ASN A 363 -16.49 11.18 0.14
N LEU A 364 -15.28 11.16 -0.45
CA LEU A 364 -15.04 10.47 -1.72
C LEU A 364 -15.23 8.96 -1.55
N ILE A 365 -14.74 8.37 -0.46
CA ILE A 365 -14.94 6.94 -0.15
C ILE A 365 -16.43 6.61 0.00
N GLU A 366 -17.18 7.37 0.80
CA GLU A 366 -18.64 7.15 0.97
C GLU A 366 -19.40 7.24 -0.37
N THR A 367 -18.98 8.16 -1.25
CA THR A 367 -19.55 8.27 -2.61
C THR A 367 -19.25 7.03 -3.46
N LEU A 368 -18.03 6.50 -3.40
CA LEU A 368 -17.65 5.30 -4.15
C LEU A 368 -18.35 4.04 -3.63
N GLU A 369 -18.57 3.94 -2.31
CA GLU A 369 -19.39 2.88 -1.72
C GLU A 369 -20.85 3.00 -2.17
N LYS A 370 -21.44 4.19 -2.17
CA LYS A 370 -22.81 4.40 -2.67
C LYS A 370 -22.95 4.03 -4.15
N ASN A 371 -21.96 4.38 -4.97
CA ASN A 371 -21.96 4.09 -6.39
C ASN A 371 -21.75 2.59 -6.72
N GLU A 372 -21.36 1.72 -5.76
CA GLU A 372 -21.48 0.25 -5.95
C GLU A 372 -22.93 -0.14 -6.20
N ASP A 373 -23.82 0.24 -5.28
CA ASP A 373 -25.18 -0.30 -5.21
C ASP A 373 -25.94 -0.01 -6.51
N ASP A 374 -25.63 1.12 -7.17
CA ASP A 374 -26.20 1.53 -8.46
C ASP A 374 -25.54 0.84 -9.69
N VAL A 375 -24.28 0.38 -9.58
CA VAL A 375 -23.57 -0.36 -10.66
C VAL A 375 -23.91 -1.85 -10.67
N ASP A 376 -24.18 -2.46 -9.51
CA ASP A 376 -24.53 -3.89 -9.39
C ASP A 376 -25.89 -4.25 -10.05
N ASP A 377 -26.74 -3.24 -10.31
CA ASP A 377 -28.02 -3.39 -11.03
C ASP A 377 -27.88 -3.37 -12.57
N LEU A 378 -26.67 -3.14 -13.12
CA LEU A 378 -26.42 -3.08 -14.57
C LEU A 378 -26.18 -4.48 -15.18
N ASP A 379 -27.00 -4.87 -16.17
CA ASP A 379 -26.90 -6.16 -16.89
C ASP A 379 -25.75 -6.19 -17.92
N ILE A 380 -24.51 -6.07 -17.45
CA ILE A 380 -23.29 -6.07 -18.27
C ILE A 380 -22.82 -7.53 -18.52
N PRO A 381 -22.64 -7.97 -19.78
CA PRO A 381 -22.13 -9.31 -20.07
C PRO A 381 -20.71 -9.53 -19.52
N ASN A 382 -20.56 -10.47 -18.57
CA ASN A 382 -19.33 -10.80 -17.84
C ASN A 382 -18.04 -10.85 -18.70
N GLY A 383 -18.11 -11.37 -19.93
CA GLY A 383 -16.95 -11.44 -20.82
C GLY A 383 -16.40 -10.08 -21.25
N LYS A 384 -17.27 -9.08 -21.48
CA LYS A 384 -16.83 -7.71 -21.81
C LYS A 384 -16.21 -7.01 -20.60
N LEU A 385 -16.78 -7.22 -19.42
CA LEU A 385 -16.28 -6.66 -18.16
C LEU A 385 -14.84 -7.11 -17.86
N ASN A 386 -14.55 -8.40 -18.07
CA ASN A 386 -13.21 -8.95 -17.85
C ASN A 386 -12.17 -8.35 -18.82
N ARG A 387 -12.55 -8.02 -20.06
CA ARG A 387 -11.66 -7.40 -21.06
C ARG A 387 -11.36 -5.95 -20.71
N ILE A 388 -12.34 -5.18 -20.21
CA ILE A 388 -12.09 -3.84 -19.64
C ILE A 388 -11.07 -3.94 -18.48
N LYS A 389 -11.29 -4.86 -17.53
CA LYS A 389 -10.37 -5.07 -16.39
C LYS A 389 -8.93 -5.43 -16.83
N ALA A 390 -8.75 -6.09 -17.97
CA ALA A 390 -7.43 -6.41 -18.51
C ALA A 390 -6.77 -5.18 -19.18
N ILE A 391 -7.52 -4.45 -20.01
CA ILE A 391 -7.13 -3.15 -20.59
C ILE A 391 -6.60 -2.20 -19.50
N GLU A 392 -7.34 -2.02 -18.41
CA GLU A 392 -6.95 -1.11 -17.33
C GLU A 392 -5.73 -1.58 -16.54
N ARG A 393 -5.63 -2.89 -16.28
CA ARG A 393 -4.44 -3.49 -15.65
C ARG A 393 -3.20 -3.17 -16.46
N ASN A 394 -3.29 -3.30 -17.78
CA ASN A 394 -2.17 -3.09 -18.69
C ASN A 394 -1.82 -1.59 -18.83
N GLN A 395 -2.80 -0.69 -18.84
CA GLN A 395 -2.55 0.77 -18.73
C GLN A 395 -1.81 1.14 -17.45
N ASN A 396 -2.19 0.54 -16.32
CA ASN A 396 -1.55 0.81 -15.04
C ASN A 396 -0.14 0.19 -14.96
N LYS A 397 0.10 -1.01 -15.55
CA LYS A 397 1.46 -1.54 -15.76
C LYS A 397 2.31 -0.56 -16.58
N ILE A 398 1.84 -0.13 -17.76
CA ILE A 398 2.55 0.83 -18.64
C ILE A 398 2.90 2.12 -17.88
N LYS A 399 1.95 2.72 -17.14
CA LYS A 399 2.21 3.93 -16.35
C LYS A 399 3.29 3.72 -15.29
N ASN A 400 3.29 2.57 -14.61
CA ASN A 400 4.29 2.23 -13.60
C ASN A 400 5.69 2.11 -14.22
N LEU A 401 5.82 1.39 -15.34
CA LEU A 401 7.08 1.21 -16.06
C LEU A 401 7.62 2.53 -16.61
N ARG A 402 6.76 3.41 -17.15
CA ARG A 402 7.15 4.78 -17.52
C ARG A 402 7.68 5.59 -16.32
N GLY A 403 7.17 5.37 -15.12
CA GLY A 403 7.69 5.97 -13.88
C GLY A 403 9.12 5.50 -13.55
N ARG A 404 9.43 4.23 -13.82
CA ARG A 404 10.77 3.62 -13.60
C ARG A 404 11.81 4.04 -14.64
N LEU A 405 11.43 4.62 -15.78
CA LEU A 405 12.37 5.12 -16.80
C LEU A 405 13.38 6.17 -16.27
N GLY A 406 13.09 6.82 -15.13
CA GLY A 406 14.03 7.72 -14.45
C GLY A 406 15.20 7.00 -13.78
N GLU A 407 15.05 5.71 -13.48
CA GLU A 407 16.05 4.86 -12.81
C GLU A 407 17.07 4.28 -13.80
N ILE A 408 16.69 4.11 -15.07
CA ILE A 408 17.53 3.61 -16.15
C ILE A 408 18.54 4.69 -16.57
N THR A 409 19.84 4.42 -16.38
CA THR A 409 20.93 5.34 -16.77
C THR A 409 21.60 5.01 -18.12
N ASP A 410 21.17 3.93 -18.78
CA ASP A 410 21.57 3.59 -20.15
C ASP A 410 20.51 4.08 -21.14
N ASP A 411 20.90 5.00 -22.02
CA ASP A 411 19.99 5.64 -22.97
C ASP A 411 19.45 4.63 -24.02
N GLU A 412 20.21 3.60 -24.40
CA GLU A 412 19.79 2.61 -25.41
C GLU A 412 18.72 1.66 -24.87
N ILE A 413 18.89 1.20 -23.62
CA ILE A 413 17.87 0.40 -22.92
C ILE A 413 16.62 1.24 -22.68
N LYS A 414 16.78 2.49 -22.24
CA LYS A 414 15.68 3.41 -21.96
C LYS A 414 14.85 3.72 -23.20
N ASP A 415 15.49 4.01 -24.33
CA ASP A 415 14.80 4.24 -25.61
C ASP A 415 14.04 2.99 -26.06
N ARG A 416 14.62 1.78 -25.94
CA ARG A 416 13.93 0.53 -26.29
C ARG A 416 12.70 0.26 -25.40
N VAL A 417 12.80 0.52 -24.09
CA VAL A 417 11.64 0.40 -23.18
C VAL A 417 10.56 1.42 -23.54
N ILE A 418 10.93 2.64 -23.94
CA ILE A 418 9.96 3.65 -24.42
C ILE A 418 9.23 3.14 -25.67
N ASP A 419 9.96 2.63 -26.68
CA ASP A 419 9.36 2.11 -27.92
C ASP A 419 8.35 0.97 -27.65
N LEU A 420 8.69 0.01 -26.78
CA LEU A 420 7.79 -1.10 -26.38
C LEU A 420 6.53 -0.59 -25.68
N LEU A 421 6.65 0.40 -24.78
CA LEU A 421 5.53 0.97 -24.05
C LEU A 421 4.63 1.84 -24.95
N ASP A 422 5.19 2.56 -25.92
CA ASP A 422 4.47 3.31 -26.94
C ASP A 422 3.69 2.38 -27.90
N GLU A 423 4.27 1.25 -28.29
CA GLU A 423 3.59 0.22 -29.10
C GLU A 423 2.47 -0.46 -28.30
N ALA A 424 2.73 -0.89 -27.07
CA ALA A 424 1.73 -1.47 -26.17
C ALA A 424 0.55 -0.51 -25.94
N GLU A 425 0.82 0.78 -25.68
CA GLU A 425 -0.21 1.79 -25.50
C GLU A 425 -1.05 2.01 -26.78
N THR A 426 -0.43 1.93 -27.97
CA THR A 426 -1.12 2.01 -29.26
C THR A 426 -2.07 0.83 -29.49
N ILE A 427 -1.60 -0.41 -29.26
CA ILE A 427 -2.42 -1.62 -29.40
C ILE A 427 -3.55 -1.63 -28.37
N LEU A 428 -3.29 -1.15 -27.16
CA LEU A 428 -4.28 -1.04 -26.09
C LEU A 428 -5.40 -0.04 -26.45
N GLN A 429 -5.07 1.09 -27.09
CA GLN A 429 -6.08 2.01 -27.67
C GLN A 429 -6.92 1.34 -28.77
N GLU A 430 -6.32 0.55 -29.65
CA GLU A 430 -7.08 -0.19 -30.68
C GLU A 430 -7.98 -1.28 -30.05
N THR A 431 -7.47 -2.00 -29.05
CA THR A 431 -8.21 -3.00 -28.26
C THR A 431 -9.45 -2.40 -27.62
N HIS A 432 -9.31 -1.19 -27.08
CA HIS A 432 -10.39 -0.43 -26.47
C HIS A 432 -11.51 -0.06 -27.47
N GLU A 433 -11.19 0.24 -28.73
CA GLU A 433 -12.21 0.40 -29.78
C GLU A 433 -12.86 -0.92 -30.23
N LYS A 434 -12.12 -2.03 -30.14
CA LYS A 434 -12.57 -3.37 -30.57
C LYS A 434 -13.41 -4.11 -29.52
N VAL A 435 -13.17 -3.93 -28.21
CA VAL A 435 -13.99 -4.49 -27.10
C VAL A 435 -15.48 -4.15 -27.24
N ILE A 436 -15.79 -3.02 -27.86
CA ILE A 436 -17.16 -2.60 -28.18
C ILE A 436 -17.81 -3.55 -29.21
N LYS A 437 -17.05 -4.03 -30.21
CA LYS A 437 -17.54 -4.63 -31.46
C LYS A 437 -17.34 -6.14 -31.57
N GLU A 438 -16.14 -6.66 -31.28
CA GLU A 438 -15.73 -8.03 -31.64
C GLU A 438 -14.85 -8.69 -30.54
N ASP A 439 -14.21 -9.80 -30.90
CA ASP A 439 -13.23 -10.45 -30.02
C ASP A 439 -11.94 -9.64 -29.91
N SER A 440 -11.35 -9.60 -28.71
CA SER A 440 -10.21 -8.73 -28.41
C SER A 440 -9.16 -9.40 -27.52
N GLU A 441 -9.26 -10.73 -27.32
CA GLU A 441 -8.36 -11.47 -26.44
C GLU A 441 -6.93 -11.51 -27.01
N ASP A 442 -6.79 -11.77 -28.31
CA ASP A 442 -5.49 -11.76 -29.02
C ASP A 442 -4.68 -10.46 -28.80
N LEU A 443 -5.35 -9.29 -28.80
CA LEU A 443 -4.68 -7.99 -28.63
C LEU A 443 -4.36 -7.67 -27.16
N ILE A 444 -5.13 -8.22 -26.22
CA ILE A 444 -4.80 -8.13 -24.79
C ILE A 444 -3.55 -8.96 -24.52
N GLU A 445 -3.46 -10.17 -25.08
CA GLU A 445 -2.27 -11.03 -25.00
C GLU A 445 -1.05 -10.37 -25.67
N GLU A 446 -1.20 -9.74 -26.84
CA GLU A 446 -0.13 -8.99 -27.50
C GLU A 446 0.42 -7.84 -26.63
N VAL A 447 -0.48 -7.08 -25.98
CA VAL A 447 -0.12 -6.03 -25.01
C VAL A 447 0.56 -6.59 -23.77
N GLU A 448 0.10 -7.73 -23.21
CA GLU A 448 0.74 -8.36 -22.05
C GLU A 448 2.18 -8.79 -22.39
N ASN A 449 2.41 -9.38 -23.57
CA ASN A 449 3.77 -9.76 -24.01
C ASN A 449 4.74 -8.57 -24.15
N LEU A 450 4.29 -7.44 -24.74
CA LEU A 450 5.13 -6.23 -24.87
C LEU A 450 5.48 -5.61 -23.52
N ILE A 451 4.53 -5.65 -22.57
CA ILE A 451 4.75 -5.15 -21.22
C ILE A 451 5.71 -6.05 -20.44
N ASP A 452 5.59 -7.37 -20.59
CA ASP A 452 6.46 -8.32 -19.92
C ASP A 452 7.90 -8.26 -20.49
N GLU A 453 8.10 -8.01 -21.80
CA GLU A 453 9.44 -7.70 -22.38
C GLU A 453 10.02 -6.39 -21.82
N ALA A 454 9.19 -5.36 -21.66
CA ALA A 454 9.61 -4.10 -21.03
C ALA A 454 9.94 -4.26 -19.54
N GLU A 455 9.24 -5.14 -18.81
CA GLU A 455 9.57 -5.52 -17.42
C GLU A 455 10.93 -6.24 -17.35
N GLU A 456 11.19 -7.22 -18.22
CA GLU A 456 12.46 -7.96 -18.29
C GLU A 456 13.66 -7.03 -18.54
N LEU A 457 13.55 -6.10 -19.51
CA LEU A 457 14.61 -5.13 -19.82
C LEU A 457 14.95 -4.17 -18.68
N ILE A 458 14.00 -3.86 -17.79
CA ILE A 458 14.23 -3.01 -16.61
C ILE A 458 14.83 -3.85 -15.47
N GLU A 459 14.51 -5.15 -15.36
CA GLU A 459 15.06 -6.03 -14.31
C GLU A 459 16.48 -6.54 -14.61
N GLU A 460 16.90 -6.57 -15.88
CA GLU A 460 18.29 -6.89 -16.26
C GLU A 460 19.30 -5.75 -15.97
N TYR A 461 18.84 -4.56 -15.56
CA TYR A 461 19.64 -3.33 -15.41
C TYR A 461 19.77 -2.82 -13.96
#